data_AF-A0A1M2UXB7-F1
#
_entry.id   AF-A0A1M2UXB7-F1
#
_cell.length_a   1.000
_cell.length_b   1.000
_cell.length_c   1.000
_cell.angle_alpha   90.00
_cell.angle_beta   90.00
_cell.angle_gamma   90.00
#
_symmetry.space_group_name_H-M   'P 1'
#
loop_
_entity.id
_entity.type
_entity.pdbx_description
1 polymer ?
#
loop_
_entity_poly.entity_id
_entity_poly.type
_entity_poly.pdbx_seq_one_letter_code
_entity_poly.pdbx_strand_id
1 'polypeptide(L)'
;MFVLDIEASGLEDESYPIEIAWCSLDGTESYSALINPETAGDWDYWDTYAETAIHGLSREQCREEGESVVTVARAVEKLMQEEPVFSDAHWQDQKWLDRLFEAVGKRPPAKLMPLDQAVPPDKRFDLAVRLATPTRPHRALADCQLLAQIVREVRAGA
;
A
#
# COMPACT_ATOMS: atom_id res chain seq x y z
N MET A 1 -7.81 -4.87 12.01
CA MET A 1 -6.54 -5.28 11.36
C MET A 1 -6.68 -5.13 9.86
N PHE A 2 -5.77 -4.36 9.26
CA PHE A 2 -5.83 -4.02 7.85
C PHE A 2 -4.52 -4.36 7.15
N VAL A 3 -4.60 -4.72 5.88
CA VAL A 3 -3.44 -4.79 4.98
C VAL A 3 -3.47 -3.55 4.11
N LEU A 4 -2.31 -2.93 3.91
CA LEU A 4 -2.10 -1.78 3.05
C LEU A 4 -1.03 -2.12 2.02
N ASP A 5 -1.21 -1.60 0.82
CA ASP A 5 -0.28 -1.74 -0.30
C ASP A 5 -0.23 -0.41 -1.06
N ILE A 6 0.94 -0.11 -1.65
CA ILE A 6 1.22 1.12 -2.38
C ILE A 6 1.88 0.78 -3.71
N GLU A 7 1.31 1.31 -4.79
CA GLU A 7 2.05 1.44 -6.06
C GLU A 7 2.74 2.80 -6.09
N ALA A 8 3.98 2.82 -6.56
CA ALA A 8 4.82 4.02 -6.57
C ALA A 8 5.24 4.43 -7.98
N SER A 9 5.63 5.69 -8.14
CA SER A 9 6.14 6.24 -9.41
C SER A 9 7.47 5.60 -9.87
N GLY A 10 8.07 4.73 -9.05
CA GLY A 10 9.25 3.91 -9.33
C GLY A 10 9.89 3.46 -8.01
N LEU A 11 11.16 3.03 -8.06
CA LEU A 11 11.88 2.47 -6.90
C LEU A 11 13.07 3.31 -6.41
N GLU A 12 13.38 4.42 -7.07
CA GLU A 12 14.43 5.34 -6.65
C GLU A 12 14.01 6.15 -5.41
N ASP A 13 14.96 6.76 -4.71
CA ASP A 13 14.70 7.50 -3.47
C ASP A 13 13.78 8.73 -3.69
N GLU A 14 13.74 9.29 -4.90
CA GLU A 14 12.84 10.37 -5.29
C GLU A 14 11.40 9.91 -5.58
N SER A 15 11.14 8.60 -5.66
CA SER A 15 9.80 8.05 -5.93
C SER A 15 8.77 8.42 -4.86
N TYR A 16 7.50 8.38 -5.25
CA TYR A 16 6.35 8.77 -4.43
C TYR A 16 5.14 7.86 -4.70
N PRO A 17 4.19 7.75 -3.76
CA PRO A 17 3.01 6.90 -3.95
C PRO A 17 2.08 7.46 -5.02
N ILE A 18 1.56 6.60 -5.89
CA ILE A 18 0.64 6.94 -6.99
C ILE A 18 -0.70 6.22 -6.88
N GLU A 19 -0.73 5.08 -6.20
CA GLU A 19 -1.95 4.38 -5.77
C GLU A 19 -1.72 3.88 -4.35
N ILE A 20 -2.76 3.96 -3.52
CA ILE A 20 -2.76 3.39 -2.19
C ILE A 20 -4.09 2.72 -1.93
N ALA A 21 -4.04 1.55 -1.32
CA ALA A 21 -5.23 0.84 -0.91
C ALA A 21 -5.03 0.19 0.45
N TRP A 22 -6.15 -0.14 1.09
CA TRP A 22 -6.16 -1.06 2.20
C TRP A 22 -7.45 -1.87 2.22
N CYS A 23 -7.39 -3.05 2.82
CA CYS A 23 -8.59 -3.82 3.16
C CYS A 23 -8.48 -4.49 4.53
N SER A 24 -9.61 -4.70 5.18
CA SER A 24 -9.68 -5.46 6.41
C SER A 24 -9.36 -6.93 6.14
N LEU A 25 -8.75 -7.62 7.11
CA LEU A 25 -8.41 -9.04 6.95
C LEU A 25 -9.64 -9.93 6.73
N ASP A 26 -10.81 -9.55 7.24
CA ASP A 26 -12.07 -10.27 7.00
C ASP A 26 -12.71 -9.91 5.65
N GLY A 27 -12.19 -8.91 4.94
CA GLY A 27 -12.63 -8.49 3.60
C GLY A 27 -13.94 -7.71 3.58
N THR A 28 -14.44 -7.24 4.73
CA THR A 28 -15.69 -6.47 4.80
C THR A 28 -15.49 -4.99 4.48
N GLU A 29 -14.28 -4.47 4.65
CA GLU A 29 -13.94 -3.07 4.43
C GLU A 29 -12.75 -2.95 3.50
N SER A 30 -12.83 -1.96 2.60
CA SER A 30 -11.71 -1.59 1.75
C SER A 30 -11.75 -0.12 1.35
N TYR A 31 -10.60 0.40 0.96
CA TYR A 31 -10.39 1.70 0.37
C TYR A 31 -9.34 1.58 -0.73
N SER A 32 -9.46 2.38 -1.78
CA SER A 32 -8.48 2.51 -2.84
C SER A 32 -8.54 3.91 -3.41
N ALA A 33 -7.38 4.52 -3.66
CA ALA A 33 -7.29 5.80 -4.33
C ALA A 33 -6.03 5.88 -5.17
N LEU A 34 -6.17 6.42 -6.39
CA LEU A 34 -5.05 7.04 -7.09
C LEU A 34 -4.71 8.34 -6.39
N ILE A 35 -3.44 8.75 -6.45
CA ILE A 35 -2.95 9.97 -5.83
C ILE A 35 -2.50 10.92 -6.93
N ASN A 36 -3.05 12.14 -6.94
CA ASN A 36 -2.69 13.16 -7.91
C ASN A 36 -1.33 13.80 -7.53
N PRO A 37 -0.25 13.58 -8.32
CA PRO A 37 1.08 14.09 -7.99
C PRO A 37 1.16 15.63 -8.01
N GLU A 38 0.33 16.30 -8.80
CA GLU A 38 0.32 17.77 -8.89
C GLU A 38 -0.15 18.44 -7.60
N THR A 39 -0.78 17.69 -6.69
CA THR A 39 -1.23 18.20 -5.40
C THR A 39 -0.16 18.18 -4.31
N ALA A 40 0.99 17.55 -4.56
CA ALA A 40 2.10 17.44 -3.60
C ALA A 40 3.12 18.58 -3.70
N GLY A 41 3.23 19.22 -4.88
CA GLY A 41 4.11 20.37 -5.12
C GLY A 41 5.50 20.04 -5.66
N ASP A 42 6.14 18.93 -5.24
CA ASP A 42 7.51 18.56 -5.62
C ASP A 42 7.67 17.11 -6.13
N TRP A 43 6.56 16.48 -6.55
CA TRP A 43 6.54 15.11 -7.05
C TRP A 43 6.77 15.05 -8.58
N ASP A 44 8.04 15.08 -8.97
CA ASP A 44 8.47 15.11 -10.37
C ASP A 44 9.03 13.80 -10.93
N TYR A 45 9.58 12.93 -10.07
CA TYR A 45 10.17 11.65 -10.49
C TYR A 45 9.12 10.69 -11.07
N TRP A 46 9.43 10.08 -12.22
CA TRP A 46 8.55 9.10 -12.85
C TRP A 46 9.36 8.06 -13.63
N ASP A 47 9.15 6.78 -13.33
CA ASP A 47 9.77 5.66 -14.00
C ASP A 47 8.82 5.07 -15.05
N THR A 48 9.21 5.14 -16.32
CA THR A 48 8.43 4.56 -17.42
C THR A 48 8.38 3.03 -17.38
N TYR A 49 9.34 2.37 -16.73
CA TYR A 49 9.31 0.92 -16.53
C TYR A 49 8.22 0.54 -15.52
N ALA A 50 8.11 1.26 -14.41
CA ALA A 50 7.04 1.07 -13.43
C ALA A 50 5.65 1.23 -14.11
N GLU A 51 5.46 2.31 -14.87
CA GLU A 51 4.24 2.55 -15.64
C GLU A 51 3.93 1.40 -16.61
N THR A 52 4.87 1.04 -17.49
CA THR A 52 4.54 0.19 -18.65
C THR A 52 4.65 -1.30 -18.37
N ALA A 53 5.49 -1.73 -17.43
CA ALA A 53 5.80 -3.14 -17.20
C ALA A 53 5.28 -3.67 -15.85
N ILE A 54 4.94 -2.79 -14.90
CA ILE A 54 4.52 -3.18 -13.55
C ILE A 54 3.03 -2.91 -13.33
N HIS A 55 2.63 -1.64 -13.15
CA HIS A 55 1.28 -1.31 -12.66
C HIS A 55 0.30 -0.79 -13.73
N GLY A 56 0.80 -0.31 -14.89
CA GLY A 56 -0.05 0.19 -15.97
C GLY A 56 -0.68 1.57 -15.75
N LEU A 57 -0.54 2.16 -14.55
CA LEU A 57 -1.00 3.51 -14.21
C LEU A 57 -0.09 4.58 -14.83
N SER A 58 -0.64 5.42 -15.70
CA SER A 58 0.08 6.55 -16.27
C SER A 58 0.07 7.77 -15.35
N ARG A 59 1.06 8.66 -15.49
CA ARG A 59 1.09 9.92 -14.73
C ARG A 59 -0.12 10.80 -15.02
N GLU A 60 -0.59 10.79 -16.26
CA GLU A 60 -1.78 11.50 -16.70
C GLU A 60 -3.03 10.97 -16.02
N GLN A 61 -3.20 9.65 -15.95
CA GLN A 61 -4.33 9.04 -15.24
C GLN A 61 -4.32 9.43 -13.76
N CYS A 62 -3.15 9.36 -13.10
CA CYS A 62 -3.02 9.76 -11.70
C CYS A 62 -3.38 11.24 -11.49
N ARG A 63 -3.01 12.12 -12.44
CA ARG A 63 -3.37 13.54 -12.42
C ARG A 63 -4.87 13.77 -12.54
N GLU A 64 -5.54 13.03 -13.43
CA GLU A 64 -6.95 13.27 -13.76
C GLU A 64 -7.93 12.60 -12.79
N GLU A 65 -7.60 11.40 -12.33
CA GLU A 65 -8.48 10.55 -11.52
C GLU A 65 -8.04 10.50 -10.04
N GLY A 66 -6.83 10.99 -9.73
CA GLY A 66 -6.26 10.92 -8.40
C GLY A 66 -6.85 11.92 -7.41
N GLU A 67 -6.94 11.45 -6.17
CA GLU A 67 -7.28 12.27 -5.02
C GLU A 67 -6.08 13.14 -4.61
N SER A 68 -6.36 14.26 -3.92
CA SER A 68 -5.29 15.10 -3.39
C SER A 68 -4.51 14.38 -2.28
N VAL A 69 -3.21 14.67 -2.15
CA VAL A 69 -2.38 14.16 -1.05
C VAL A 69 -3.00 14.43 0.33
N VAL A 70 -3.71 15.55 0.50
CA VAL A 70 -4.42 15.90 1.74
C VAL A 70 -5.58 14.95 2.01
N THR A 71 -6.39 14.62 0.99
CA THR A 71 -7.50 13.67 1.12
C THR A 71 -6.98 12.30 1.54
N VAL A 72 -5.97 11.81 0.81
CA VAL A 72 -5.40 10.48 1.01
C VAL A 72 -4.71 10.37 2.37
N ALA A 73 -3.86 11.34 2.73
CA ALA A 73 -3.18 11.36 4.02
C ALA A 73 -4.16 11.37 5.21
N ARG A 74 -5.29 12.07 5.11
CA ARG A 74 -6.34 12.04 6.15
C ARG A 74 -7.01 10.68 6.28
N ALA A 75 -7.27 10.01 5.16
CA ALA A 75 -7.87 8.68 5.18
C ALA A 75 -6.93 7.65 5.83
N VAL A 76 -5.64 7.69 5.48
CA VAL A 76 -4.60 6.86 6.10
C VAL A 76 -4.40 7.22 7.58
N GLU A 77 -4.36 8.50 7.93
CA GLU A 77 -4.21 8.98 9.32
C GLU A 77 -5.33 8.42 10.21
N LYS A 78 -6.59 8.48 9.74
CA LYS A 78 -7.72 7.92 10.46
C LYS A 78 -7.56 6.41 10.68
N LEU A 79 -7.23 5.66 9.62
CA LEU A 79 -7.03 4.21 9.71
C LEU A 79 -5.98 3.86 10.76
N MET A 80 -4.80 4.47 10.67
CA MET A 80 -3.64 4.13 11.51
C MET A 80 -3.79 4.61 12.97
N GLN A 81 -4.71 5.53 13.26
CA GLN A 81 -5.04 5.93 14.64
C GLN A 81 -5.92 4.90 15.36
N GLU A 82 -6.74 4.17 14.61
CA GLU A 82 -7.75 3.25 15.16
C GLU A 82 -7.28 1.79 15.09
N GLU A 83 -6.45 1.45 14.09
CA GLU A 83 -6.20 0.08 13.70
C GLU A 83 -4.73 -0.21 13.42
N PRO A 84 -4.23 -1.42 13.74
CA PRO A 84 -2.94 -1.90 13.24
C PRO A 84 -3.03 -2.19 11.74
N VAL A 85 -2.05 -1.66 11.01
CA VAL A 85 -1.94 -1.77 9.55
C VAL A 85 -0.67 -2.54 9.18
N PHE A 86 -0.82 -3.54 8.33
CA PHE A 86 0.21 -4.48 7.92
C PHE A 86 0.57 -4.32 6.45
N SER A 87 1.81 -4.63 6.09
CA SER A 87 2.28 -4.73 4.70
C SER A 87 3.32 -5.86 4.59
N ASP A 88 3.36 -6.56 3.44
CA ASP A 88 4.40 -7.54 3.15
C ASP A 88 5.72 -6.89 2.70
N ALA A 89 5.68 -5.64 2.25
CA ALA A 89 6.82 -4.78 1.92
C ALA A 89 6.93 -3.56 2.86
N HIS A 90 6.61 -3.75 4.15
CA HIS A 90 6.45 -2.65 5.13
C HIS A 90 7.58 -1.59 5.16
N TRP A 91 8.83 -1.93 4.83
CA TRP A 91 9.91 -0.95 4.74
C TRP A 91 9.75 0.00 3.55
N GLN A 92 9.41 -0.54 2.38
CA GLN A 92 9.18 0.23 1.15
C GLN A 92 7.91 1.07 1.28
N ASP A 93 6.80 0.46 1.69
CA ASP A 93 5.54 1.18 1.87
C ASP A 93 5.64 2.27 2.93
N GLN A 94 6.45 2.05 3.99
CA GLN A 94 6.68 3.08 4.99
C GLN A 94 7.43 4.29 4.41
N LYS A 95 8.36 4.10 3.47
CA LYS A 95 9.03 5.24 2.80
C LYS A 95 8.03 6.09 2.02
N TRP A 96 7.13 5.45 1.28
CA TRP A 96 6.12 6.17 0.50
C TRP A 96 5.02 6.78 1.37
N LEU A 97 4.64 6.14 2.47
CA LEU A 97 3.80 6.76 3.49
C LEU A 97 4.47 7.97 4.13
N ASP A 98 5.76 7.88 4.48
CA ASP A 98 6.50 9.01 5.02
C ASP A 98 6.50 10.17 4.00
N ARG A 99 6.72 9.90 2.70
CA ARG A 99 6.64 10.92 1.61
C ARG A 99 5.23 11.52 1.46
N LEU A 100 4.17 10.73 1.54
CA LEU A 100 2.79 11.21 1.51
C LEU A 100 2.51 12.18 2.68
N PHE A 101 2.95 11.83 3.88
CA PHE A 101 2.73 12.66 5.06
C PHE A 101 3.62 13.91 5.07
N GLU A 102 4.84 13.83 4.54
CA GLU A 102 5.72 14.99 4.31
C GLU A 102 5.07 16.03 3.39
N ALA A 103 4.42 15.59 2.30
CA ALA A 103 3.70 16.47 1.37
C ALA A 103 2.57 17.29 2.03
N VAL A 104 2.07 16.84 3.20
CA VAL A 104 1.04 17.54 3.99
C VAL A 104 1.58 18.11 5.30
N GLY A 105 2.90 18.18 5.47
CA GLY A 105 3.56 18.76 6.65
C GLY A 105 3.36 17.97 7.94
N LYS A 106 3.14 16.65 7.84
CA LYS A 106 2.87 15.76 8.97
C LYS A 106 3.84 14.56 8.99
N ARG A 107 3.66 13.69 9.98
CA ARG A 107 4.24 12.34 10.04
C ARG A 107 3.11 11.32 10.20
N PRO A 108 3.26 10.08 9.72
CA PRO A 108 2.28 9.03 9.98
C PRO A 108 2.09 8.84 11.51
N PRO A 109 0.86 8.60 12.00
CA PRO A 109 0.59 8.49 13.43
C PRO A 109 1.12 7.18 14.05
N ALA A 110 1.39 6.17 13.22
CA ALA A 110 2.00 4.90 13.60
C ALA A 110 2.91 4.40 12.46
N LYS A 111 3.61 3.28 12.68
CA LYS A 111 4.40 2.60 11.65
C LYS A 111 3.67 1.36 11.14
N LEU A 112 3.87 1.03 9.86
CA LEU A 112 3.41 -0.23 9.30
C LEU A 112 4.06 -1.41 10.02
N MET A 113 3.28 -2.45 10.24
CA MET A 113 3.73 -3.70 10.80
C MET A 113 4.05 -4.71 9.68
N PRO A 114 5.06 -5.58 9.85
CA PRO A 114 5.30 -6.63 8.88
C PRO A 114 4.12 -7.62 8.87
N LEU A 115 3.70 -8.04 7.67
CA LEU A 115 2.53 -8.91 7.48
C LEU A 115 2.62 -10.24 8.24
N ASP A 116 3.82 -10.73 8.53
CA ASP A 116 4.02 -11.96 9.32
C ASP A 116 3.50 -11.86 10.77
N GLN A 117 3.35 -10.65 11.29
CA GLN A 117 2.71 -10.41 12.59
C GLN A 117 1.19 -10.48 12.52
N ALA A 118 0.60 -10.57 11.32
CA ALA A 118 -0.81 -10.88 11.14
C ALA A 118 -1.08 -12.39 11.30
N VAL A 119 -0.10 -13.26 11.57
CA VAL A 119 -0.36 -14.69 11.86
C VAL A 119 0.37 -15.15 13.13
N PRO A 120 -0.10 -16.23 13.79
CA PRO A 120 0.64 -16.85 14.89
C PRO A 120 2.07 -17.25 14.49
N PRO A 121 3.07 -17.23 15.41
CA PRO A 121 4.47 -17.50 15.07
C PRO A 121 4.72 -18.83 14.37
N ASP A 122 3.99 -19.89 14.72
CA ASP A 122 4.06 -21.22 14.12
C ASP A 122 3.56 -21.28 12.67
N LYS A 123 2.82 -20.25 12.23
CA LYS A 123 2.26 -20.13 10.88
C LYS A 123 3.04 -19.22 9.94
N ARG A 124 4.06 -18.51 10.43
CA ARG A 124 4.84 -17.54 9.63
C ARG A 124 5.58 -18.19 8.47
N PHE A 125 6.05 -19.42 8.64
CA PHE A 125 6.70 -20.16 7.56
C PHE A 125 5.72 -20.50 6.43
N ASP A 126 4.52 -20.99 6.76
CA ASP A 126 3.47 -21.27 5.76
C ASP A 126 3.06 -19.99 5.02
N LEU A 127 2.89 -18.88 5.76
CA LEU A 127 2.64 -17.57 5.15
C LEU A 127 3.75 -17.18 4.16
N ALA A 128 5.02 -17.28 4.55
CA ALA A 128 6.15 -16.94 3.68
C ALA A 128 6.17 -17.77 2.39
N VAL A 129 5.87 -19.08 2.48
CA VAL A 129 5.77 -19.95 1.30
C VAL A 129 4.63 -19.50 0.37
N ARG A 130 3.44 -19.20 0.92
CA ARG A 130 2.29 -18.78 0.12
C ARG A 130 2.44 -17.39 -0.48
N LEU A 131 3.16 -16.48 0.15
CA LEU A 131 3.42 -15.15 -0.41
C LEU A 131 4.40 -15.19 -1.58
N ALA A 132 5.24 -16.23 -1.69
CA ALA A 132 6.22 -16.38 -2.77
C ALA A 132 5.64 -16.99 -4.05
N THR A 133 4.45 -17.56 -4.01
CA THR A 133 3.83 -18.29 -5.13
C THR A 133 2.96 -17.47 -6.10
N PRO A 134 2.12 -16.52 -5.66
CA PRO A 134 1.18 -15.88 -6.56
C PRO A 134 1.85 -14.82 -7.44
N THR A 135 1.35 -14.69 -8.66
CA THR A 135 1.60 -13.51 -9.50
C THR A 135 0.83 -12.33 -8.94
N ARG A 136 1.52 -11.20 -8.76
CA ARG A 136 0.93 -9.96 -8.24
C ARG A 136 0.27 -9.18 -9.39
N PRO A 137 -0.99 -8.72 -9.21
CA PRO A 137 -1.63 -7.84 -10.17
C PRO A 137 -0.95 -6.48 -10.33
N HIS A 138 -0.18 -6.03 -9.31
CA HIS A 138 0.42 -4.70 -9.24
C HIS A 138 -0.64 -3.61 -9.34
N ARG A 139 -1.65 -3.77 -8.49
CA ARG A 139 -2.76 -2.84 -8.27
C ARG A 139 -3.12 -2.92 -6.80
N ALA A 140 -2.96 -1.80 -6.10
CA ALA A 140 -2.87 -1.79 -4.64
C ALA A 140 -4.04 -2.53 -3.95
N LEU A 141 -5.29 -2.32 -4.40
CA LEU A 141 -6.43 -3.00 -3.77
C LEU A 141 -6.47 -4.50 -4.08
N ALA A 142 -6.12 -4.90 -5.30
CA ALA A 142 -6.10 -6.32 -5.67
C ALA A 142 -5.00 -7.06 -4.89
N ASP A 143 -3.86 -6.41 -4.68
CA ASP A 143 -2.77 -6.91 -3.85
C ASP A 143 -3.18 -7.01 -2.38
N CYS A 144 -3.81 -5.98 -1.82
CA CYS A 144 -4.37 -6.04 -0.46
C CYS A 144 -5.33 -7.23 -0.28
N GLN A 145 -6.25 -7.43 -1.23
CA GLN A 145 -7.25 -8.50 -1.17
C GLN A 145 -6.60 -9.90 -1.25
N LEU A 146 -5.60 -10.06 -2.12
CA LEU A 146 -4.80 -11.29 -2.21
C LEU A 146 -4.08 -11.57 -0.89
N LEU A 147 -3.39 -10.57 -0.34
CA LEU A 147 -2.69 -10.68 0.94
C LEU A 147 -3.64 -11.05 2.09
N ALA A 148 -4.77 -10.37 2.20
CA ALA A 148 -5.79 -10.65 3.22
C ALA A 148 -6.38 -12.06 3.07
N GLN A 149 -6.60 -12.53 1.83
CA GLN A 149 -7.02 -13.89 1.56
C GLN A 149 -5.97 -14.91 2.05
N ILE A 150 -4.70 -14.75 1.67
CA ILE A 150 -3.63 -15.66 2.08
C ILE A 150 -3.52 -15.71 3.61
N VAL A 151 -3.54 -14.55 4.28
CA VAL A 151 -3.50 -14.48 5.75
C VAL A 151 -4.68 -15.23 6.38
N ARG A 152 -5.89 -15.11 5.82
CA ARG A 152 -7.06 -15.86 6.30
C ARG A 152 -6.91 -17.37 6.13
N GLU A 153 -6.45 -17.83 4.98
CA GLU A 153 -6.24 -19.25 4.69
C GLU A 153 -5.20 -19.86 5.63
N VAL A 154 -4.07 -19.18 5.80
CA VAL A 154 -3.02 -19.56 6.76
C VAL A 154 -3.60 -19.61 8.18
N ARG A 155 -4.35 -18.58 8.62
CA ARG A 155 -5.01 -18.57 9.93
C ARG A 155 -6.00 -19.72 10.11
N ALA A 156 -6.75 -20.08 9.07
CA ALA A 156 -7.67 -21.21 9.08
C ALA A 156 -6.97 -22.58 9.09
N GLY A 157 -5.69 -22.64 8.66
CA GLY A 157 -4.96 -23.89 8.51
C GLY A 157 -5.39 -24.69 7.27
N ALA A 158 -5.92 -23.99 6.27
CA ALA A 158 -6.39 -24.55 4.99
C ALA A 158 -5.25 -24.65 3.99
#